data_AF-A0A953XM27-F1
#
_entry.id   AF-A0A953XM27-F1
#
_cell.length_a   1.000
_cell.length_b   1.000
_cell.length_c   1.000
_cell.angle_alpha   90.00
_cell.angle_beta   90.00
_cell.angle_gamma   90.00
#
_symmetry.space_group_name_H-M   'P 1'
#
loop_
_entity.id
_entity.type
_entity.pdbx_description
1 polymer ?
#
loop_
_entity_poly.entity_id
_entity_poly.type
_entity_poly.pdbx_seq_one_letter_code
_entity_poly.pdbx_strand_id
1 'polypeptide(L)'
;MGRSKKSARKSAESLRTRKGKASLVFAASVITLLAAGGTYLQLTDQWDVVAGAAGLKYQQFVEDIVNDPDNEDLRADLIERVVEHYRETPAKKSLPLRNEAGQIVGRFRINVADVEQPYKDSEDPSKRRIYNVDLKGQGELWHERGGRVRFHGDAFVTYSVDFKVDEWAAYAYFACQDVKDPSFECDHIDNLLGRIFPAVVRHAGTKALEESLEPGFTVIARGNGDTWLAAGKVGKEFTPRKGPYEETDAGDGYETITNDVSLLHPGFRDYLGPIEMFDDAELKITMDAESLVPRKSFGVDVYVLNEEQFEHYEKFYPDNMDELRKLDAIESRFDMQKLNATSTGLSGNVYILIDYTGWGNGKD
;
A
#
# COMPACT_ATOMS: atom_id res chain seq x y z
N MET A 1 6.74 -23.62 46.74
CA MET A 1 6.33 -22.91 45.51
C MET A 1 5.09 -22.08 45.81
N GLY A 2 5.10 -20.75 45.66
CA GLY A 2 3.90 -19.94 45.94
C GLY A 2 4.06 -18.44 46.17
N ARG A 3 5.28 -17.87 46.10
CA ARG A 3 5.50 -16.43 46.40
C ARG A 3 5.75 -15.52 45.18
N SER A 4 5.97 -16.05 43.98
CA SER A 4 6.33 -15.24 42.80
C SER A 4 5.13 -14.57 42.09
N LYS A 5 3.95 -15.22 42.02
CA LYS A 5 2.78 -14.67 41.29
C LYS A 5 2.09 -13.46 41.94
N LYS A 6 2.29 -13.23 43.25
CA LYS A 6 1.71 -12.08 43.97
C LYS A 6 2.46 -10.76 43.75
N SER A 7 3.73 -10.83 43.33
CA SER A 7 4.57 -9.64 43.12
C SER A 7 4.25 -8.96 41.79
N ALA A 8 4.11 -9.73 40.71
CA ALA A 8 3.76 -9.20 39.39
C ALA A 8 2.36 -8.56 39.36
N ARG A 9 1.39 -9.17 40.06
CA ARG A 9 0.01 -8.66 40.15
C ARG A 9 -0.09 -7.33 40.91
N LYS A 10 0.71 -7.14 41.97
CA LYS A 10 0.79 -5.88 42.72
C LYS A 10 1.51 -4.77 41.96
N SER A 11 2.53 -5.11 41.17
CA SER A 11 3.18 -4.13 40.28
C SER A 11 2.22 -3.65 39.19
N ALA A 12 1.45 -4.55 38.58
CA ALA A 12 0.41 -4.23 37.59
C ALA A 12 -0.75 -3.37 38.17
N GLU A 13 -1.18 -3.63 39.42
CA GLU A 13 -2.18 -2.80 40.11
C GLU A 13 -1.66 -1.40 40.47
N SER A 14 -0.39 -1.27 40.86
CA SER A 14 0.24 0.03 41.16
C SER A 14 0.50 0.88 39.92
N LEU A 15 0.69 0.23 38.76
CA LEU A 15 0.76 0.88 37.45
C LEU A 15 -0.62 1.36 36.97
N ARG A 16 -1.71 0.71 37.38
CA ARG A 16 -3.09 1.04 37.00
C ARG A 16 -3.58 2.40 37.52
N THR A 17 -3.06 2.88 38.65
CA THR A 17 -3.46 4.16 39.29
C THR A 17 -2.64 5.38 38.88
N ARG A 18 -1.51 5.19 38.18
CA ARG A 18 -0.72 6.27 37.53
C ARG A 18 -1.03 6.42 36.03
N LYS A 19 -2.01 5.67 35.50
CA LYS A 19 -2.29 5.47 34.08
C LYS A 19 -2.56 6.75 33.27
N GLY A 20 -3.11 7.81 33.84
CA GLY A 20 -3.54 8.97 33.02
C GLY A 20 -2.41 9.73 32.31
N LYS A 21 -1.25 9.93 32.95
CA LYS A 21 -0.15 10.75 32.38
C LYS A 21 0.99 9.92 31.79
N ALA A 22 1.31 8.76 32.38
CA ALA A 22 2.36 7.90 31.88
C ALA A 22 1.96 7.15 30.59
N SER A 23 0.68 6.76 30.44
CA SER A 23 0.18 6.17 29.19
C SER A 23 0.14 7.20 28.06
N LEU A 24 -0.17 8.46 28.37
CA LEU A 24 -0.23 9.55 27.39
C LEU A 24 1.16 9.92 26.85
N VAL A 25 2.17 9.93 27.72
CA VAL A 25 3.58 10.15 27.35
C VAL A 25 4.17 8.93 26.63
N PHE A 26 3.80 7.71 27.04
CA PHE A 26 4.18 6.47 26.36
C PHE A 26 3.55 6.33 24.97
N ALA A 27 2.25 6.57 24.86
CA ALA A 27 1.54 6.61 23.59
C ALA A 27 2.16 7.66 22.68
N ALA A 28 2.35 8.90 23.17
CA ALA A 28 3.02 9.95 22.40
C ALA A 28 4.41 9.52 21.89
N SER A 29 5.19 8.75 22.66
CA SER A 29 6.50 8.27 22.25
C SER A 29 6.43 7.15 21.19
N VAL A 30 5.50 6.20 21.34
CA VAL A 30 5.21 5.16 20.32
C VAL A 30 4.69 5.79 19.02
N ILE A 31 3.97 6.90 19.12
CA ILE A 31 3.44 7.64 17.97
C ILE A 31 4.53 8.47 17.30
N THR A 32 5.44 9.08 18.06
CA THR A 32 6.65 9.70 17.48
C THR A 32 7.54 8.66 16.79
N LEU A 33 7.50 7.40 17.23
CA LEU A 33 8.12 6.24 16.58
C LEU A 33 7.42 5.85 15.27
N LEU A 34 6.09 6.00 15.18
CA LEU A 34 5.28 5.63 14.02
C LEU A 34 5.10 6.76 12.98
N ALA A 35 5.07 8.01 13.41
CA ALA A 35 4.76 9.18 12.57
C ALA A 35 6.00 9.94 12.08
N ALA A 36 7.19 9.58 12.54
CA ALA A 36 8.43 10.25 12.15
C ALA A 36 9.55 9.23 12.01
N GLY A 37 9.76 8.76 10.79
CA GLY A 37 10.90 7.92 10.38
C GLY A 37 12.28 8.57 10.51
N GLY A 38 12.52 9.37 11.56
CA GLY A 38 13.78 10.09 11.79
C GLY A 38 14.01 10.62 13.22
N THR A 39 13.02 10.62 14.12
CA THR A 39 13.19 11.13 15.51
C THR A 39 13.57 10.07 16.54
N TYR A 40 14.09 8.94 16.06
CA TYR A 40 14.48 7.80 16.89
C TYR A 40 15.53 8.13 17.97
N LEU A 41 16.41 9.12 17.71
CA LEU A 41 17.59 9.40 18.54
C LEU A 41 17.34 10.23 19.81
N GLN A 42 16.22 10.94 19.95
CA GLN A 42 16.01 11.82 21.12
C GLN A 42 15.19 11.17 22.25
N LEU A 43 14.45 10.11 21.96
CA LEU A 43 13.59 9.43 22.94
C LEU A 43 14.30 8.27 23.66
N THR A 44 15.40 7.73 23.12
CA THR A 44 16.12 6.59 23.74
C THR A 44 16.74 6.96 25.08
N ASP A 45 17.35 8.14 25.20
CA ASP A 45 18.17 8.50 26.36
C ASP A 45 17.38 8.71 27.66
N GLN A 46 16.14 9.20 27.58
CA GLN A 46 15.31 9.43 28.76
C GLN A 46 14.61 8.16 29.26
N TRP A 47 14.45 7.15 28.39
CA TRP A 47 13.70 5.94 28.68
C TRP A 47 14.57 4.74 29.06
N ASP A 48 15.85 4.71 28.68
CA ASP A 48 16.83 3.74 29.20
C ASP A 48 16.95 3.82 30.73
N VAL A 49 16.77 5.02 31.30
CA VAL A 49 16.74 5.23 32.76
C VAL A 49 15.51 4.57 33.41
N VAL A 50 14.37 4.53 32.73
CA VAL A 50 13.12 3.96 33.23
C VAL A 50 13.07 2.44 32.99
N ALA A 51 13.52 1.97 31.84
CA ALA A 51 13.63 0.55 31.50
C ALA A 51 14.71 -0.16 32.34
N GLY A 52 15.85 0.52 32.56
CA GLY A 52 16.92 0.06 33.45
C GLY A 52 16.46 -0.13 34.89
N ALA A 53 15.53 0.70 35.38
CA ALA A 53 14.95 0.57 36.72
C ALA A 53 13.99 -0.64 36.86
N ALA A 54 13.48 -1.17 35.74
CA ALA A 54 12.60 -2.35 35.71
C ALA A 54 13.34 -3.66 35.35
N GLY A 55 14.64 -3.59 35.01
CA GLY A 55 15.43 -4.75 34.61
C GLY A 55 15.02 -5.37 33.26
N LEU A 56 14.30 -4.61 32.44
CA LEU A 56 13.84 -5.01 31.11
C LEU A 56 14.59 -4.19 30.06
N LYS A 57 14.88 -4.81 28.90
CA LYS A 57 15.24 -4.02 27.72
C LYS A 57 14.00 -3.23 27.32
N TYR A 58 14.12 -1.91 27.13
CA TYR A 58 13.02 -0.99 26.81
C TYR A 58 12.09 -1.55 25.73
N GLN A 59 12.67 -2.18 24.71
CA GLN A 59 12.00 -2.86 23.62
C GLN A 59 11.03 -3.96 24.07
N GLN A 60 11.48 -4.89 24.92
CA GLN A 60 10.63 -5.96 25.46
C GLN A 60 9.48 -5.40 26.28
N PHE A 61 9.72 -4.31 27.02
CA PHE A 61 8.69 -3.64 27.80
C PHE A 61 7.63 -2.98 26.89
N VAL A 62 8.04 -2.36 25.78
CA VAL A 62 7.12 -1.78 24.79
C VAL A 62 6.30 -2.88 24.13
N GLU A 63 6.93 -3.94 23.65
CA GLU A 63 6.25 -5.10 23.06
C GLU A 63 5.26 -5.73 24.04
N ASP A 64 5.67 -5.99 25.28
CA ASP A 64 4.85 -6.63 26.30
C ASP A 64 3.60 -5.81 26.61
N ILE A 65 3.69 -4.47 26.66
CA ILE A 65 2.53 -3.61 26.95
C ILE A 65 1.63 -3.46 25.72
N VAL A 66 2.24 -3.20 24.56
CA VAL A 66 1.51 -2.89 23.34
C VAL A 66 0.79 -4.12 22.80
N ASN A 67 1.43 -5.29 22.83
CA ASN A 67 0.88 -6.53 22.34
C ASN A 67 -0.03 -7.25 23.36
N ASP A 68 -0.11 -6.76 24.60
CA ASP A 68 -1.00 -7.33 25.61
C ASP A 68 -2.46 -7.19 25.16
N PRO A 69 -3.19 -8.30 24.94
CA PRO A 69 -4.60 -8.24 24.57
C PRO A 69 -5.47 -7.63 25.68
N ASP A 70 -5.00 -7.52 26.93
CA ASP A 70 -5.74 -6.85 28.01
C ASP A 70 -5.63 -5.31 27.94
N ASN A 71 -4.76 -4.75 27.08
CA ASN A 71 -4.56 -3.30 26.90
C ASN A 71 -5.35 -2.71 25.73
N GLU A 72 -6.58 -3.19 25.52
CA GLU A 72 -7.52 -2.78 24.47
C GLU A 72 -7.68 -1.25 24.32
N ASP A 73 -7.80 -0.50 25.42
CA ASP A 73 -7.93 0.97 25.39
C ASP A 73 -6.71 1.66 24.79
N LEU A 74 -5.52 1.27 25.22
CA LEU A 74 -4.26 1.82 24.71
C LEU A 74 -4.11 1.50 23.22
N ARG A 75 -4.50 0.29 22.83
CA ARG A 75 -4.44 -0.14 21.44
C ARG A 75 -5.36 0.69 20.56
N ALA A 76 -6.61 0.90 20.99
CA ALA A 76 -7.56 1.75 20.30
C ALA A 76 -7.06 3.20 20.16
N ASP A 77 -6.50 3.78 21.22
CA ASP A 77 -5.95 5.15 21.20
C ASP A 77 -4.76 5.28 20.25
N LEU A 78 -3.90 4.25 20.18
CA LEU A 78 -2.76 4.22 19.26
C LEU A 78 -3.22 4.11 17.81
N ILE A 79 -4.18 3.23 17.54
CA ILE A 79 -4.76 3.05 16.21
C ILE A 79 -5.43 4.33 15.72
N GLU A 80 -6.19 5.01 16.56
CA GLU A 80 -6.85 6.28 16.20
C GLU A 80 -5.85 7.30 15.66
N ARG A 81 -4.71 7.43 16.32
CA ARG A 81 -3.67 8.38 15.93
C ARG A 81 -2.87 7.93 14.70
N VAL A 82 -2.64 6.63 14.54
CA VAL A 82 -2.06 6.07 13.31
C VAL A 82 -2.97 6.36 12.12
N VAL A 83 -4.27 6.07 12.24
CA VAL A 83 -5.23 6.32 11.16
C VAL A 83 -5.39 7.82 10.90
N GLU A 84 -5.35 8.68 11.91
CA GLU A 84 -5.36 10.14 11.72
C GLU A 84 -4.16 10.63 10.89
N HIS A 85 -2.97 10.05 11.13
CA HIS A 85 -1.77 10.38 10.36
C HIS A 85 -1.82 9.87 8.92
N TYR A 86 -2.35 8.66 8.71
CA TYR A 86 -2.41 8.01 7.39
C TYR A 86 -3.76 8.16 6.68
N ARG A 87 -4.62 9.08 7.12
CA ARG A 87 -6.00 9.19 6.63
C ARG A 87 -6.09 9.43 5.13
N GLU A 88 -5.17 10.25 4.62
CA GLU A 88 -5.09 10.61 3.21
C GLU A 88 -4.24 9.63 2.40
N THR A 89 -3.50 8.73 3.06
CA THR A 89 -2.55 7.82 2.42
C THR A 89 -3.16 6.87 1.39
N PRO A 90 -4.40 6.35 1.56
CA PRO A 90 -5.03 5.53 0.52
C PRO A 90 -5.41 6.33 -0.73
N ALA A 91 -5.73 7.62 -0.57
CA ALA A 91 -5.93 8.49 -1.72
C ALA A 91 -4.60 8.60 -2.46
N LYS A 92 -4.65 8.68 -3.80
CA LYS A 92 -3.43 8.72 -4.64
C LYS A 92 -2.59 7.43 -4.54
N LYS A 93 -3.20 6.29 -4.25
CA LYS A 93 -2.56 4.97 -4.42
C LYS A 93 -3.22 4.19 -5.54
N SER A 94 -2.44 3.31 -6.16
CA SER A 94 -2.94 2.31 -7.10
C SER A 94 -3.07 0.98 -6.39
N LEU A 95 -4.26 0.38 -6.46
CA LEU A 95 -4.53 -0.96 -5.99
C LEU A 95 -4.41 -1.95 -7.15
N PRO A 96 -3.56 -2.98 -7.05
CA PRO A 96 -3.53 -4.03 -8.05
C PRO A 96 -4.84 -4.81 -8.04
N LEU A 97 -5.49 -4.91 -9.20
CA LEU A 97 -6.66 -5.73 -9.42
C LEU A 97 -6.23 -7.14 -9.77
N ARG A 98 -6.71 -8.12 -9.01
CA ARG A 98 -6.35 -9.52 -9.19
C ARG A 98 -7.50 -10.34 -9.75
N ASN A 99 -7.16 -11.35 -10.54
CA ASN A 99 -8.10 -12.40 -10.92
C ASN A 99 -8.15 -13.52 -9.87
N GLU A 100 -9.01 -14.51 -10.09
CA GLU A 100 -9.17 -15.68 -9.20
C GLU A 100 -7.86 -16.47 -8.99
N ALA A 101 -6.89 -16.37 -9.92
CA ALA A 101 -5.57 -17.00 -9.81
C ALA A 101 -4.55 -16.12 -9.06
N GLY A 102 -4.95 -14.96 -8.54
CA GLY A 102 -4.11 -14.00 -7.83
C GLY A 102 -3.20 -13.16 -8.73
N GLN A 103 -3.33 -13.27 -10.05
CA GLN A 103 -2.52 -12.53 -11.02
C GLN A 103 -3.05 -11.10 -11.15
N ILE A 104 -2.13 -10.11 -11.20
CA ILE A 104 -2.51 -8.72 -11.42
C ILE A 104 -2.93 -8.58 -12.89
N VAL A 105 -4.21 -8.27 -13.10
CA VAL A 105 -4.82 -8.08 -14.42
C VAL A 105 -5.14 -6.61 -14.70
N GLY A 106 -4.84 -5.71 -13.75
CA GLY A 106 -5.16 -4.31 -13.85
C GLY A 106 -4.84 -3.55 -12.58
N ARG A 107 -5.15 -2.25 -12.56
CA ARG A 107 -4.98 -1.38 -11.39
C ARG A 107 -6.14 -0.40 -11.26
N PHE A 108 -6.54 -0.19 -10.02
CA PHE A 108 -7.54 0.78 -9.60
C PHE A 108 -6.84 1.95 -8.87
N ARG A 109 -6.82 3.12 -9.48
CA ARG A 109 -6.31 4.36 -8.89
C ARG A 109 -7.38 4.95 -8.01
N ILE A 110 -7.09 5.03 -6.72
CA ILE A 110 -7.93 5.68 -5.73
C ILE A 110 -7.73 7.19 -5.87
N ASN A 111 -8.76 7.88 -6.33
CA ASN A 111 -8.77 9.35 -6.42
C ASN A 111 -9.24 9.98 -5.11
N VAL A 112 -10.17 9.32 -4.42
CA VAL A 112 -10.77 9.76 -3.15
C VAL A 112 -10.79 8.59 -2.18
N ALA A 113 -10.38 8.83 -0.94
CA ALA A 113 -10.52 7.90 0.18
C ALA A 113 -11.08 8.65 1.39
N ASP A 114 -12.38 8.50 1.63
CA ASP A 114 -13.05 9.09 2.78
C ASP A 114 -13.09 8.08 3.93
N VAL A 115 -12.34 8.37 4.99
CA VAL A 115 -12.25 7.50 6.17
C VAL A 115 -13.16 8.02 7.28
N GLU A 116 -14.04 7.18 7.81
CA GLU A 116 -14.91 7.43 8.95
C GLU A 116 -14.67 6.40 10.07
N GLN A 117 -14.70 6.84 11.32
CA GLN A 117 -14.63 5.98 12.49
C GLN A 117 -16.02 5.95 13.17
N PRO A 118 -16.93 5.04 12.79
CA PRO A 118 -18.34 5.09 13.20
C PRO A 118 -18.56 4.97 14.72
N TYR A 119 -17.59 4.40 15.45
CA TYR A 119 -17.70 4.13 16.88
C TYR A 119 -16.64 4.86 17.71
N LYS A 120 -16.17 6.03 17.25
CA LYS A 120 -15.12 6.81 17.92
C LYS A 120 -15.39 7.03 19.43
N ASP A 121 -16.62 7.38 19.79
CA ASP A 121 -17.03 7.68 21.17
C ASP A 121 -17.51 6.44 21.95
N SER A 122 -17.28 5.22 21.44
CA SER A 122 -17.73 4.00 22.11
C SER A 122 -16.91 3.68 23.36
N GLU A 123 -17.59 3.30 24.44
CA GLU A 123 -16.94 2.74 25.63
C GLU A 123 -16.31 1.36 25.39
N ASP A 124 -16.65 0.70 24.28
CA ASP A 124 -16.08 -0.58 23.86
C ASP A 124 -14.85 -0.32 22.96
N PRO A 125 -13.62 -0.57 23.43
CA PRO A 125 -12.41 -0.24 22.66
C PRO A 125 -12.28 -1.08 21.38
N SER A 126 -12.88 -2.27 21.35
CA SER A 126 -12.88 -3.12 20.16
C SER A 126 -13.63 -2.47 19.00
N LYS A 127 -14.71 -1.73 19.29
CA LYS A 127 -15.49 -0.99 18.28
C LYS A 127 -14.78 0.27 17.80
N ARG A 128 -14.01 0.94 18.68
CA ARG A 128 -13.19 2.10 18.31
C ARG A 128 -12.14 1.75 17.26
N ARG A 129 -11.82 0.47 17.05
CA ARG A 129 -10.90 -0.01 16.02
C ARG A 129 -11.56 -0.32 14.67
N ILE A 130 -12.85 -0.03 14.51
CA ILE A 130 -13.57 -0.23 13.25
C ILE A 130 -13.59 1.08 12.47
N TYR A 131 -13.22 1.00 11.20
CA TYR A 131 -13.17 2.12 10.27
C TYR A 131 -13.94 1.78 9.01
N ASN A 132 -14.69 2.75 8.50
CA ASN A 132 -15.32 2.70 7.20
C ASN A 132 -14.49 3.54 6.23
N VAL A 133 -14.25 3.02 5.04
CA VAL A 133 -13.48 3.68 4.00
C VAL A 133 -14.29 3.67 2.71
N ASP A 134 -14.72 4.84 2.25
CA ASP A 134 -15.35 5.03 0.95
C ASP A 134 -14.24 5.37 -0.07
N LEU A 135 -13.98 4.43 -0.96
CA LEU A 135 -12.96 4.53 -2.01
C LEU A 135 -13.65 4.87 -3.33
N LYS A 136 -13.17 5.92 -4.01
CA LYS A 136 -13.63 6.27 -5.36
C LYS A 136 -12.46 6.49 -6.28
N GLY A 137 -12.58 6.05 -7.52
CA GLY A 137 -11.45 6.05 -8.42
C GLY A 137 -11.76 5.69 -9.85
N GLN A 138 -10.68 5.48 -10.58
CA GLN A 138 -10.72 4.96 -11.93
C GLN A 138 -9.66 3.88 -12.09
N GLY A 139 -9.85 2.99 -13.02
CA GLY A 139 -8.87 1.95 -13.27
C GLY A 139 -8.94 1.39 -14.65
N GLU A 140 -8.00 0.48 -14.89
CA GLU A 140 -7.96 -0.33 -16.08
C GLU A 140 -7.73 -1.77 -15.69
N LEU A 141 -8.38 -2.68 -16.41
CA LEU A 141 -8.13 -4.10 -16.31
C LEU A 141 -8.19 -4.75 -17.66
N TRP A 142 -7.53 -5.89 -17.76
CA TRP A 142 -7.67 -6.79 -18.87
C TRP A 142 -8.65 -7.92 -18.51
N HIS A 143 -9.54 -8.24 -19.45
CA HIS A 143 -10.49 -9.34 -19.33
C HIS A 143 -10.59 -10.14 -20.63
N GLU A 144 -10.64 -11.49 -20.56
CA GLU A 144 -10.59 -12.38 -21.73
C GLU A 144 -11.62 -12.07 -22.81
N ARG A 145 -12.82 -11.67 -22.37
CA ARG A 145 -13.93 -11.35 -23.28
C ARG A 145 -14.05 -9.86 -23.58
N GLY A 146 -13.46 -9.02 -22.74
CA GLY A 146 -13.52 -7.56 -22.82
C GLY A 146 -12.34 -6.94 -23.56
N GLY A 147 -11.22 -7.65 -23.66
CA GLY A 147 -9.93 -7.04 -23.91
C GLY A 147 -9.58 -6.11 -22.76
N ARG A 148 -8.99 -4.96 -23.07
CA ARG A 148 -8.83 -3.87 -22.11
C ARG A 148 -10.17 -3.22 -21.79
N VAL A 149 -10.35 -2.92 -20.52
CA VAL A 149 -11.53 -2.27 -19.95
C VAL A 149 -11.07 -1.13 -19.08
N ARG A 150 -11.54 0.07 -19.35
CA ARG A 150 -11.40 1.22 -18.46
C ARG A 150 -12.70 1.36 -17.67
N PHE A 151 -12.59 1.82 -16.43
CA PHE A 151 -13.74 1.93 -15.56
C PHE A 151 -13.59 3.02 -14.50
N HIS A 152 -14.74 3.47 -14.00
CA HIS A 152 -14.89 4.14 -12.71
C HIS A 152 -15.36 3.13 -11.68
N GLY A 153 -14.78 3.19 -10.49
CA GLY A 153 -15.11 2.26 -9.41
C GLY A 153 -15.28 2.97 -8.09
N ASP A 154 -16.23 2.49 -7.32
CA ASP A 154 -16.48 2.89 -5.94
C ASP A 154 -16.52 1.64 -5.06
N ALA A 155 -16.05 1.73 -3.82
CA ALA A 155 -16.18 0.64 -2.86
C ALA A 155 -16.26 1.19 -1.44
N PHE A 156 -17.25 0.72 -0.67
CA PHE A 156 -17.34 1.00 0.75
C PHE A 156 -16.79 -0.19 1.55
N VAL A 157 -15.66 -0.01 2.23
CA VAL A 157 -14.98 -1.09 2.94
C VAL A 157 -15.00 -0.83 4.44
N THR A 158 -15.40 -1.82 5.22
CA THR A 158 -15.27 -1.78 6.68
C THR A 158 -14.03 -2.56 7.09
N TYR A 159 -13.06 -1.88 7.70
CA TYR A 159 -11.85 -2.48 8.24
C TYR A 159 -11.91 -2.58 9.76
N SER A 160 -11.44 -3.69 10.29
CA SER A 160 -10.99 -3.81 11.68
C SER A 160 -9.49 -3.60 11.71
N VAL A 161 -9.06 -2.58 12.44
CA VAL A 161 -7.65 -2.25 12.54
C VAL A 161 -7.09 -2.85 13.82
N ASP A 162 -5.91 -3.44 13.72
CA ASP A 162 -5.17 -3.90 14.88
C ASP A 162 -3.67 -3.72 14.65
N PHE A 163 -2.83 -3.89 15.65
CA PHE A 163 -1.39 -3.83 15.39
C PHE A 163 -0.56 -4.72 16.30
N LYS A 164 0.63 -5.08 15.84
CA LYS A 164 1.61 -5.84 16.59
C LYS A 164 2.95 -5.13 16.50
N VAL A 165 3.67 -5.03 17.62
CA VAL A 165 5.07 -4.62 17.63
C VAL A 165 5.93 -5.86 17.80
N ASP A 166 6.94 -6.04 16.97
CA ASP A 166 7.86 -7.17 17.05
C ASP A 166 9.26 -6.65 16.74
N GLU A 167 10.16 -6.79 17.70
CA GLU A 167 11.51 -6.25 17.67
C GLU A 167 11.52 -4.75 17.37
N TRP A 168 11.91 -4.38 16.17
CA TRP A 168 12.03 -2.99 15.73
C TRP A 168 10.97 -2.63 14.69
N ALA A 169 9.89 -3.40 14.58
CA ALA A 169 8.85 -3.15 13.59
C ALA A 169 7.46 -3.13 14.22
N ALA A 170 6.62 -2.22 13.74
CA ALA A 170 5.19 -2.18 14.01
C ALA A 170 4.43 -2.61 12.76
N TYR A 171 3.48 -3.51 12.94
CA TYR A 171 2.63 -4.09 11.91
C TYR A 171 1.20 -3.67 12.21
N ALA A 172 0.66 -2.69 11.50
CA ALA A 172 -0.75 -2.31 11.59
C ALA A 172 -1.57 -3.06 10.54
N TYR A 173 -2.45 -3.94 11.01
CA TYR A 173 -3.32 -4.80 10.22
C TYR A 173 -4.65 -4.12 9.98
N PHE A 174 -5.00 -3.93 8.71
CA PHE A 174 -6.31 -3.46 8.26
C PHE A 174 -7.06 -4.67 7.70
N ALA A 175 -7.72 -5.41 8.59
CA ALA A 175 -8.45 -6.61 8.21
C ALA A 175 -9.85 -6.22 7.68
N CYS A 176 -10.15 -6.56 6.44
CA CYS A 176 -11.47 -6.32 5.87
C CYS A 176 -12.52 -7.16 6.63
N GLN A 177 -13.57 -6.50 7.12
CA GLN A 177 -14.74 -7.16 7.67
C GLN A 177 -15.82 -7.34 6.62
N ASP A 178 -15.98 -6.35 5.74
CA ASP A 178 -17.04 -6.31 4.74
C ASP A 178 -16.68 -5.34 3.61
N VAL A 179 -17.11 -5.68 2.39
CA VAL A 179 -17.06 -4.80 1.20
C VAL A 179 -18.49 -4.62 0.72
N LYS A 180 -19.00 -3.39 0.79
CA LYS A 180 -20.37 -3.04 0.42
C LYS A 180 -20.41 -2.25 -0.86
N ASP A 181 -21.44 -2.56 -1.64
CA ASP A 181 -21.84 -1.85 -2.86
C ASP A 181 -20.67 -1.52 -3.82
N PRO A 182 -19.74 -2.46 -4.11
CA PRO A 182 -18.67 -2.18 -5.05
C PRO A 182 -19.26 -1.90 -6.44
N SER A 183 -19.00 -0.69 -6.94
CA SER A 183 -19.46 -0.21 -8.24
C SER A 183 -18.36 -0.41 -9.28
N PHE A 184 -18.77 -0.75 -10.50
CA PHE A 184 -17.87 -0.87 -11.64
C PHE A 184 -18.56 -0.36 -12.90
N GLU A 185 -18.29 0.87 -13.27
CA GLU A 185 -18.87 1.52 -14.44
C GLU A 185 -17.83 1.60 -15.55
N CYS A 186 -18.00 0.81 -16.61
CA CYS A 186 -17.10 0.85 -17.76
C CYS A 186 -17.39 2.09 -18.63
N ASP A 187 -16.38 2.92 -18.84
CA ASP A 187 -16.37 3.99 -19.83
C ASP A 187 -15.83 3.50 -21.18
N HIS A 188 -14.92 2.53 -21.18
CA HIS A 188 -14.36 1.94 -22.40
C HIS A 188 -14.15 0.43 -22.33
N ILE A 189 -14.41 -0.26 -23.45
CA ILE A 189 -14.15 -1.69 -23.65
C ILE A 189 -13.57 -1.88 -25.05
N ASP A 190 -12.41 -2.53 -25.21
CA ASP A 190 -11.79 -2.72 -26.52
C ASP A 190 -12.56 -3.74 -27.39
N ASN A 191 -12.96 -4.87 -26.81
CA ASN A 191 -13.56 -5.97 -27.57
C ASN A 191 -15.03 -5.70 -27.90
N LEU A 192 -15.42 -5.87 -29.16
CA LEU A 192 -16.81 -5.75 -29.63
C LEU A 192 -17.77 -6.65 -28.83
N LEU A 193 -17.37 -7.90 -28.53
CA LEU A 193 -18.19 -8.79 -27.73
C LEU A 193 -18.38 -8.27 -26.30
N GLY A 194 -17.33 -7.70 -25.70
CA GLY A 194 -17.42 -7.04 -24.40
C GLY A 194 -18.37 -5.84 -24.41
N ARG A 195 -18.38 -5.05 -25.50
CA ARG A 195 -19.32 -3.93 -25.69
C ARG A 195 -20.77 -4.39 -25.83
N ILE A 196 -21.02 -5.55 -26.45
CA ILE A 196 -22.36 -6.13 -26.58
C ILE A 196 -22.85 -6.70 -25.24
N PHE A 197 -21.94 -7.24 -24.42
CA PHE A 197 -22.24 -7.85 -23.13
C PHE A 197 -21.55 -7.13 -21.95
N PRO A 198 -21.81 -5.83 -21.73
CA PRO A 198 -21.11 -5.03 -20.72
C PRO A 198 -21.39 -5.53 -19.29
N ALA A 199 -22.53 -6.19 -19.07
CA ALA A 199 -22.87 -6.79 -17.78
C ALA A 199 -21.87 -7.86 -17.33
N VAL A 200 -21.31 -8.64 -18.26
CA VAL A 200 -20.33 -9.68 -17.94
C VAL A 200 -19.00 -9.05 -17.52
N VAL A 201 -18.58 -8.02 -18.25
CA VAL A 201 -17.36 -7.26 -17.94
C VAL A 201 -17.50 -6.54 -16.60
N ARG A 202 -18.64 -5.89 -16.36
CA ARG A 202 -18.97 -5.26 -15.09
C ARG A 202 -18.88 -6.24 -13.94
N HIS A 203 -19.51 -7.40 -14.05
CA HIS A 203 -19.50 -8.39 -12.98
C HIS A 203 -18.07 -8.88 -12.67
N ALA A 204 -17.27 -9.16 -13.70
CA ALA A 204 -15.88 -9.55 -13.52
C ALA A 204 -15.04 -8.44 -12.87
N GLY A 205 -15.25 -7.18 -13.27
CA GLY A 205 -14.57 -6.02 -12.69
C GLY A 205 -14.94 -5.77 -11.23
N THR A 206 -16.24 -5.81 -10.91
CA THR A 206 -16.74 -5.73 -9.52
C THR A 206 -16.10 -6.82 -8.66
N LYS A 207 -16.09 -8.07 -9.14
CA LYS A 207 -15.49 -9.18 -8.43
C LYS A 207 -13.98 -9.02 -8.24
N ALA A 208 -13.25 -8.56 -9.26
CA ALA A 208 -11.82 -8.30 -9.15
C ALA A 208 -11.51 -7.19 -8.13
N LEU A 209 -12.36 -6.15 -8.04
CA LEU A 209 -12.24 -5.10 -7.03
C LEU A 209 -12.50 -5.65 -5.62
N GLU A 210 -13.58 -6.44 -5.44
CA GLU A 210 -13.88 -7.15 -4.19
C GLU A 210 -12.72 -8.03 -3.73
N GLU A 211 -12.24 -8.94 -4.60
CA GLU A 211 -11.15 -9.88 -4.31
C GLU A 211 -9.82 -9.18 -4.00
N SER A 212 -9.64 -7.95 -4.47
CA SER A 212 -8.43 -7.16 -4.20
C SER A 212 -8.50 -6.41 -2.87
N LEU A 213 -9.70 -6.10 -2.39
CA LEU A 213 -9.94 -5.38 -1.13
C LEU A 213 -10.15 -6.34 0.06
N GLU A 214 -10.77 -7.50 -0.18
CA GLU A 214 -11.11 -8.49 0.85
C GLU A 214 -9.91 -8.99 1.70
N PRO A 215 -8.71 -9.20 1.14
CA PRO A 215 -7.55 -9.57 1.97
C PRO A 215 -7.18 -8.50 3.00
N GLY A 216 -7.56 -7.25 2.76
CA GLY A 216 -7.09 -6.09 3.49
C GLY A 216 -5.60 -5.82 3.25
N PHE A 217 -4.96 -5.13 4.18
CA PHE A 217 -3.54 -4.79 4.06
C PHE A 217 -2.85 -4.68 5.42
N THR A 218 -1.53 -4.68 5.41
CA THR A 218 -0.68 -4.42 6.56
C THR A 218 0.24 -3.25 6.26
N VAL A 219 0.25 -2.24 7.12
CA VAL A 219 1.29 -1.21 7.14
C VAL A 219 2.39 -1.66 8.09
N ILE A 220 3.64 -1.65 7.62
CA ILE A 220 4.80 -2.08 8.39
C ILE A 220 5.73 -0.89 8.54
N ALA A 221 5.90 -0.39 9.75
CA ALA A 221 6.86 0.67 10.06
C ALA A 221 8.04 0.06 10.81
N ARG A 222 9.26 0.20 10.29
CA ARG A 222 10.50 -0.31 10.89
C ARG A 222 11.25 0.81 11.60
N GLY A 223 12.06 0.43 12.60
CA GLY A 223 12.79 1.36 13.46
C GLY A 223 13.93 2.11 12.76
N ASN A 224 14.29 1.68 11.54
CA ASN A 224 15.20 2.43 10.65
C ASN A 224 14.48 3.53 9.86
N GLY A 225 13.16 3.68 10.01
CA GLY A 225 12.33 4.66 9.29
C GLY A 225 11.59 4.09 8.09
N ASP A 226 11.92 2.88 7.63
CA ASP A 226 11.26 2.30 6.46
C ASP A 226 9.77 2.02 6.74
N THR A 227 8.91 2.38 5.79
CA THR A 227 7.50 2.00 5.81
C THR A 227 7.16 1.12 4.62
N TRP A 228 6.31 0.13 4.82
CA TRP A 228 5.89 -0.80 3.77
C TRP A 228 4.38 -0.99 3.82
N LEU A 229 3.77 -1.15 2.65
CA LEU A 229 2.38 -1.58 2.52
C LEU A 229 2.37 -2.98 1.90
N ALA A 230 1.83 -3.96 2.63
CA ALA A 230 1.69 -5.33 2.17
C ALA A 230 0.22 -5.68 2.01
N ALA A 231 -0.15 -6.37 0.91
CA ALA A 231 -1.48 -6.93 0.77
C ALA A 231 -1.71 -8.05 1.80
N GLY A 232 -2.89 -8.09 2.40
CA GLY A 232 -3.24 -9.06 3.43
C GLY A 232 -2.60 -8.80 4.80
N LYS A 233 -2.74 -9.80 5.69
CA LYS A 233 -2.14 -9.81 7.03
C LYS A 233 -0.76 -10.47 6.99
N VAL A 234 0.30 -9.72 7.28
CA VAL A 234 1.69 -10.23 7.24
C VAL A 234 2.45 -9.99 8.55
N GLY A 235 3.24 -10.95 9.01
CA GLY A 235 4.00 -10.84 10.26
C GLY A 235 5.48 -10.49 10.04
N LYS A 236 6.31 -10.81 11.03
CA LYS A 236 7.77 -10.57 10.97
C LYS A 236 8.50 -11.40 9.94
N GLU A 237 7.89 -12.50 9.53
CA GLU A 237 8.33 -13.32 8.41
C GLU A 237 8.16 -12.61 7.06
N PHE A 238 7.43 -11.48 7.03
CA PHE A 238 7.38 -10.64 5.85
C PHE A 238 8.75 -10.02 5.58
N THR A 239 9.47 -10.67 4.70
CA THR A 239 10.44 -10.01 3.85
C THR A 239 9.66 -9.38 2.71
N PRO A 240 9.77 -8.05 2.50
CA PRO A 240 9.36 -7.48 1.23
C PRO A 240 9.95 -8.35 0.14
N ARG A 241 9.11 -8.69 -0.84
CA ARG A 241 9.58 -9.50 -1.96
C ARG A 241 10.83 -8.77 -2.46
N LYS A 242 11.97 -9.45 -2.44
CA LYS A 242 13.13 -8.97 -3.17
C LYS A 242 12.77 -9.09 -4.64
N GLY A 243 13.21 -8.15 -5.47
CA GLY A 243 13.01 -8.28 -6.92
C GLY A 243 13.47 -9.66 -7.40
N PRO A 244 13.08 -10.11 -8.60
CA PRO A 244 13.57 -11.38 -9.15
C PRO A 244 15.11 -11.47 -9.22
N TYR A 245 15.81 -10.35 -9.04
CA TYR A 245 17.27 -10.26 -8.96
C TYR A 245 17.68 -9.44 -7.71
N GLU A 246 18.63 -9.93 -6.92
CA GLU A 246 19.19 -9.16 -5.78
C GLU A 246 19.78 -7.80 -6.21
N GLU A 247 20.22 -7.67 -7.47
CA GLU A 247 20.74 -6.44 -8.07
C GLU A 247 19.68 -5.33 -8.20
N THR A 248 18.42 -5.72 -8.06
CA THR A 248 17.21 -4.93 -8.35
C THR A 248 16.44 -4.58 -7.10
N ASP A 249 16.89 -5.13 -5.97
CA ASP A 249 16.57 -4.57 -4.68
C ASP A 249 17.00 -3.11 -4.66
N ALA A 250 16.18 -2.30 -3.98
CA ALA A 250 16.42 -0.87 -3.84
C ALA A 250 17.84 -0.61 -3.28
N GLY A 251 18.38 -1.57 -2.52
CA GLY A 251 19.68 -1.47 -1.85
C GLY A 251 19.52 -0.72 -0.54
N ASP A 252 20.62 -0.58 0.21
CA ASP A 252 20.60 0.23 1.42
C ASP A 252 20.35 1.70 1.04
N GLY A 253 19.31 2.31 1.63
CA GLY A 253 19.00 3.74 1.48
C GLY A 253 17.84 4.09 0.54
N TYR A 254 17.13 3.11 -0.02
CA TYR A 254 15.94 3.36 -0.86
C TYR A 254 14.68 2.72 -0.27
N GLU A 255 13.58 3.45 -0.29
CA GLU A 255 12.25 2.93 0.03
C GLU A 255 11.69 2.19 -1.20
N THR A 256 11.22 0.95 -1.01
CA THR A 256 10.59 0.21 -2.11
C THR A 256 9.11 0.54 -2.17
N ILE A 257 8.70 1.14 -3.28
CA ILE A 257 7.31 1.56 -3.51
C ILE A 257 6.42 0.38 -3.91
N THR A 258 6.91 -0.51 -4.78
CA THR A 258 6.21 -1.73 -5.18
C THR A 258 7.21 -2.78 -5.69
N ASN A 259 6.84 -4.06 -5.54
CA ASN A 259 7.50 -5.18 -6.19
C ASN A 259 6.47 -6.24 -6.62
N ASP A 260 5.61 -5.79 -7.52
CA ASP A 260 4.53 -6.59 -8.09
C ASP A 260 4.98 -7.35 -9.36
N VAL A 261 4.22 -8.38 -9.72
CA VAL A 261 4.29 -9.02 -11.05
C VAL A 261 2.97 -8.78 -11.75
N SER A 262 3.00 -7.98 -12.82
CA SER A 262 1.82 -7.64 -13.63
C SER A 262 1.73 -8.52 -14.87
N LEU A 263 0.54 -9.04 -15.16
CA LEU A 263 0.28 -9.74 -16.41
C LEU A 263 -0.05 -8.72 -17.50
N LEU A 264 0.87 -8.54 -18.44
CA LEU A 264 0.67 -7.64 -19.57
C LEU A 264 0.16 -8.43 -20.80
N HIS A 265 -0.90 -7.91 -21.40
CA HIS A 265 -1.47 -8.44 -22.65
C HIS A 265 -1.18 -7.48 -23.82
N PRO A 266 -1.09 -7.97 -25.06
CA PRO A 266 -0.92 -7.09 -26.21
C PRO A 266 -2.04 -6.04 -26.29
N GLY A 267 -1.66 -4.77 -26.39
CA GLY A 267 -2.61 -3.65 -26.41
C GLY A 267 -3.02 -3.14 -25.02
N PHE A 268 -2.50 -3.74 -23.95
CA PHE A 268 -2.72 -3.32 -22.57
C PHE A 268 -1.57 -2.44 -22.06
N ARG A 269 -1.90 -1.50 -21.17
CA ARG A 269 -0.95 -0.69 -20.42
C ARG A 269 -1.21 -0.86 -18.94
N ASP A 270 -0.15 -1.03 -18.17
CA ASP A 270 -0.21 -0.94 -16.72
C ASP A 270 0.39 0.39 -16.27
N TYR A 271 -0.03 0.92 -15.13
CA TYR A 271 0.53 2.15 -14.58
C TYR A 271 0.79 2.01 -13.08
N LEU A 272 1.94 2.50 -12.64
CA LEU A 272 2.28 2.59 -11.22
C LEU A 272 2.25 4.05 -10.80
N GLY A 273 1.50 4.34 -9.73
CA GLY A 273 1.50 5.64 -9.11
C GLY A 273 0.10 6.14 -8.72
N PRO A 274 0.01 7.41 -8.32
CA PRO A 274 1.14 8.34 -8.17
C PRO A 274 2.13 7.91 -7.08
N ILE A 275 3.38 8.26 -7.31
CA ILE A 275 4.51 8.11 -6.40
C ILE A 275 4.90 9.52 -5.99
N GLU A 276 4.74 9.85 -4.72
CA GLU A 276 5.15 11.15 -4.22
C GLU A 276 6.68 11.20 -4.10
N MET A 277 7.30 12.11 -4.83
CA MET A 277 8.74 12.35 -4.83
C MET A 277 9.03 13.69 -4.15
N PHE A 278 9.97 13.68 -3.20
CA PHE A 278 10.47 14.91 -2.56
C PHE A 278 11.58 15.56 -3.41
N ASP A 279 11.88 16.83 -3.15
CA ASP A 279 12.97 17.52 -3.84
C ASP A 279 14.28 16.74 -3.73
N ASP A 280 14.99 16.62 -4.87
CA ASP A 280 16.22 15.84 -5.03
C ASP A 280 16.07 14.33 -4.78
N ALA A 281 14.85 13.80 -4.72
CA ALA A 281 14.64 12.37 -4.61
C ALA A 281 15.09 11.62 -5.87
N GLU A 282 15.51 10.38 -5.67
CA GLU A 282 15.95 9.46 -6.70
C GLU A 282 14.94 8.34 -6.86
N LEU A 283 14.47 8.11 -8.09
CA LEU A 283 13.63 6.97 -8.43
C LEU A 283 14.49 5.92 -9.13
N LYS A 284 14.62 4.75 -8.48
CA LYS A 284 15.23 3.56 -9.09
C LYS A 284 14.13 2.63 -9.58
N ILE A 285 14.15 2.33 -10.87
CA ILE A 285 13.23 1.39 -11.51
C ILE A 285 14.02 0.18 -11.94
N THR A 286 13.58 -0.99 -11.47
CA THR A 286 14.02 -2.24 -12.07
C THR A 286 12.84 -3.09 -12.47
N MET A 287 12.91 -3.66 -13.68
CA MET A 287 11.88 -4.51 -14.24
C MET A 287 12.50 -5.62 -15.07
N ASP A 288 11.82 -6.76 -15.10
CA ASP A 288 12.09 -7.89 -16.01
C ASP A 288 10.77 -8.35 -16.60
N ALA A 289 10.78 -8.64 -17.90
CA ALA A 289 9.60 -8.96 -18.68
C ALA A 289 9.81 -10.31 -19.36
N GLU A 290 8.98 -11.30 -18.99
CA GLU A 290 9.07 -12.67 -19.49
C GLU A 290 7.82 -13.06 -20.28
N SER A 291 8.03 -13.72 -21.43
CA SER A 291 6.95 -14.23 -22.25
C SER A 291 6.39 -15.54 -21.77
N LEU A 292 5.07 -15.57 -21.58
CA LEU A 292 4.32 -16.82 -21.40
C LEU A 292 4.25 -17.67 -22.68
N VAL A 293 4.56 -17.08 -23.85
CA VAL A 293 4.58 -17.80 -25.14
C VAL A 293 6.03 -18.13 -25.52
N PRO A 294 6.41 -19.42 -25.57
CA PRO A 294 7.76 -19.82 -25.96
C PRO A 294 8.13 -19.28 -27.35
N ARG A 295 9.32 -18.68 -27.48
CA ARG A 295 9.97 -18.22 -28.73
C ARG A 295 9.54 -16.86 -29.31
N LYS A 296 8.74 -16.05 -28.62
CA LYS A 296 8.60 -14.62 -28.96
C LYS A 296 9.55 -13.81 -28.10
N SER A 297 10.46 -13.06 -28.72
CA SER A 297 11.01 -11.86 -28.09
C SER A 297 9.91 -10.81 -28.09
N PHE A 298 9.62 -10.24 -26.93
CA PHE A 298 8.92 -8.97 -26.86
C PHE A 298 9.71 -8.02 -25.99
N GLY A 299 9.50 -6.74 -26.19
CA GLY A 299 9.84 -5.71 -25.23
C GLY A 299 8.59 -4.95 -24.82
N VAL A 300 8.70 -4.29 -23.69
CA VAL A 300 7.72 -3.31 -23.22
C VAL A 300 8.37 -1.93 -23.23
N ASP A 301 7.56 -0.91 -23.50
CA ASP A 301 7.99 0.47 -23.39
C ASP A 301 7.69 0.96 -21.97
N VAL A 302 8.61 1.71 -21.36
CA VAL A 302 8.43 2.27 -20.02
C VAL A 302 8.59 3.78 -20.10
N TYR A 303 7.63 4.50 -19.52
CA TYR A 303 7.65 5.95 -19.42
C TYR A 303 7.57 6.38 -17.96
N VAL A 304 8.39 7.36 -17.58
CA VAL A 304 8.29 8.07 -16.31
C VAL A 304 7.69 9.43 -16.58
N LEU A 305 6.55 9.72 -15.99
CA LEU A 305 5.73 10.91 -16.24
C LEU A 305 5.52 11.68 -14.94
N ASN A 306 5.52 13.01 -15.00
CA ASN A 306 4.97 13.82 -13.90
C ASN A 306 3.43 13.85 -13.98
N GLU A 307 2.81 14.49 -12.98
CA GLU A 307 1.35 14.63 -12.90
C GLU A 307 0.72 15.30 -14.12
N GLU A 308 1.26 16.42 -14.59
CA GLU A 308 0.73 17.14 -15.77
C GLU A 308 0.80 16.27 -17.04
N GLN A 309 1.91 15.56 -17.23
CA GLN A 309 2.10 14.64 -18.36
C GLN A 309 1.17 13.44 -18.28
N PHE A 310 0.96 12.89 -17.09
CA PHE A 310 0.02 11.80 -16.87
C PHE A 310 -1.42 12.25 -17.11
N GLU A 311 -1.83 13.42 -16.63
CA GLU A 311 -3.15 14.00 -16.91
C GLU A 311 -3.35 14.27 -18.40
N HIS A 312 -2.31 14.76 -19.08
CA HIS A 312 -2.32 14.92 -20.53
C HIS A 312 -2.54 13.57 -21.22
N TYR A 313 -1.79 12.54 -20.84
CA TYR A 313 -1.97 11.17 -21.33
C TYR A 313 -3.42 10.68 -21.13
N GLU A 314 -3.94 10.81 -19.91
CA GLU A 314 -5.28 10.34 -19.53
C GLU A 314 -6.40 10.95 -20.37
N LYS A 315 -6.22 12.20 -20.82
CA LYS A 315 -7.19 12.93 -21.65
C LYS A 315 -7.29 12.39 -23.08
N PHE A 316 -6.20 11.87 -23.63
CA PHE A 316 -6.15 11.38 -25.01
C PHE A 316 -6.28 9.87 -25.11
N TYR A 317 -6.09 9.16 -24.01
CA TYR A 317 -6.23 7.72 -23.95
C TYR A 317 -7.71 7.30 -23.82
N PRO A 318 -8.17 6.27 -24.56
CA PRO A 318 -7.42 5.40 -25.48
C PRO A 318 -7.42 5.86 -26.95
N ASP A 319 -8.07 6.98 -27.27
CA ASP A 319 -8.47 7.33 -28.64
C ASP A 319 -7.37 7.95 -29.51
N ASN A 320 -6.40 8.66 -28.93
CA ASN A 320 -5.36 9.38 -29.66
C ASN A 320 -3.96 9.09 -29.09
N MET A 321 -3.45 7.91 -29.44
CA MET A 321 -2.18 7.41 -28.92
C MET A 321 -0.94 8.08 -29.52
N ASP A 322 -1.07 8.80 -30.64
CA ASP A 322 0.05 9.55 -31.21
C ASP A 322 0.49 10.70 -30.29
N GLU A 323 -0.38 11.19 -29.40
CA GLU A 323 -0.02 12.18 -28.38
C GLU A 323 0.94 11.61 -27.34
N LEU A 324 0.88 10.31 -27.02
CA LEU A 324 1.83 9.69 -26.08
C LEU A 324 3.27 9.84 -26.58
N ARG A 325 3.50 9.69 -27.88
CA ARG A 325 4.83 9.86 -28.50
C ARG A 325 5.32 11.30 -28.48
N LYS A 326 4.41 12.25 -28.28
CA LYS A 326 4.73 13.68 -28.16
C LYS A 326 4.92 14.10 -26.71
N LEU A 327 4.58 13.24 -25.74
CA LEU A 327 4.89 13.50 -24.34
C LEU A 327 6.40 13.54 -24.18
N ASP A 328 6.89 14.66 -23.67
CA ASP A 328 8.28 14.83 -23.26
C ASP A 328 8.49 14.13 -21.90
N ALA A 329 8.35 12.80 -21.89
CA ALA A 329 8.46 12.00 -20.68
C ALA A 329 9.80 12.26 -19.97
N ILE A 330 9.78 12.26 -18.64
CA ILE A 330 11.00 12.44 -17.84
C ILE A 330 12.05 11.39 -18.21
N GLU A 331 11.58 10.16 -18.42
CA GLU A 331 12.39 9.08 -18.96
C GLU A 331 11.53 8.21 -19.88
N SER A 332 12.12 7.74 -20.97
CA SER A 332 11.52 6.71 -21.82
C SER A 332 12.53 5.65 -22.22
N ARG A 333 12.07 4.40 -22.22
CA ARG A 333 12.85 3.21 -22.60
C ARG A 333 11.96 2.35 -23.48
N PHE A 334 12.51 1.86 -24.58
CA PHE A 334 11.73 1.19 -25.61
C PHE A 334 12.22 -0.24 -25.82
N ASP A 335 11.30 -1.15 -26.12
CA ASP A 335 11.58 -2.56 -26.43
C ASP A 335 12.40 -3.29 -25.35
N MET A 336 12.11 -3.01 -24.07
CA MET A 336 12.92 -3.54 -22.97
C MET A 336 12.39 -4.90 -22.49
N GLN A 337 13.28 -5.89 -22.44
CA GLN A 337 13.06 -7.13 -21.68
C GLN A 337 13.51 -6.97 -20.22
N LYS A 338 14.58 -6.21 -20.01
CA LYS A 338 15.12 -5.89 -18.69
C LYS A 338 15.40 -4.41 -18.62
N LEU A 339 14.98 -3.77 -17.54
CA LEU A 339 15.24 -2.36 -17.29
C LEU A 339 15.93 -2.20 -15.95
N ASN A 340 17.04 -1.46 -15.92
CA ASN A 340 17.61 -0.92 -14.70
C ASN A 340 17.87 0.57 -14.97
N ALA A 341 17.08 1.43 -14.34
CA ALA A 341 17.06 2.86 -14.58
C ALA A 341 17.03 3.62 -13.26
N THR A 342 17.69 4.77 -13.27
CA THR A 342 17.71 5.72 -12.17
C THR A 342 17.40 7.10 -12.73
N SER A 343 16.36 7.74 -12.20
CA SER A 343 16.00 9.12 -12.50
C SER A 343 16.19 9.98 -11.24
N THR A 344 16.85 11.13 -11.38
CA THR A 344 17.17 12.05 -10.27
C THR A 344 16.51 13.41 -10.46
N GLY A 345 16.34 14.18 -9.38
CA GLY A 345 15.78 15.53 -9.46
C GLY A 345 14.29 15.53 -9.77
N LEU A 346 13.61 14.44 -9.40
CA LEU A 346 12.17 14.32 -9.47
C LEU A 346 11.54 15.07 -8.30
N SER A 347 10.38 15.68 -8.51
CA SER A 347 9.58 16.27 -7.45
C SER A 347 8.09 16.18 -7.78
N GLY A 348 7.26 16.11 -6.74
CA GLY A 348 5.81 15.96 -6.87
C GLY A 348 5.39 14.53 -7.23
N ASN A 349 4.21 14.39 -7.83
CA ASN A 349 3.67 13.08 -8.17
C ASN A 349 4.27 12.56 -9.49
N VAL A 350 4.86 11.39 -9.42
CA VAL A 350 5.43 10.66 -10.56
C VAL A 350 4.62 9.40 -10.85
N TYR A 351 4.49 9.08 -12.13
CA TYR A 351 3.78 7.93 -12.64
C TYR A 351 4.71 7.11 -13.54
N ILE A 352 4.67 5.79 -13.44
CA ILE A 352 5.40 4.88 -14.32
C ILE A 352 4.36 4.20 -15.20
N LEU A 353 4.40 4.42 -16.51
CA LEU A 353 3.55 3.75 -17.47
C LEU A 353 4.34 2.61 -18.12
N ILE A 354 3.77 1.40 -18.10
CA ILE A 354 4.33 0.21 -18.75
C ILE A 354 3.42 -0.13 -19.93
N ASP A 355 3.94 0.03 -21.13
CA ASP A 355 3.19 -0.08 -22.38
C ASP A 355 3.60 -1.34 -23.15
N TYR A 356 2.65 -2.27 -23.30
CA TYR A 356 2.78 -3.43 -24.18
C TYR A 356 1.78 -3.38 -25.34
N THR A 357 1.69 -2.24 -26.00
CA THR A 357 0.91 -2.08 -27.24
C THR A 357 1.82 -2.29 -28.45
N GLY A 358 1.30 -2.92 -29.51
CA GLY A 358 2.00 -3.03 -30.81
C GLY A 358 2.23 -1.68 -31.53
N TRP A 359 1.92 -0.57 -30.84
CA TRP A 359 2.20 0.81 -31.22
C TRP A 359 3.48 1.34 -30.56
N GLY A 360 4.01 0.66 -29.55
CA GLY A 360 5.32 0.89 -29.01
C GLY A 360 6.42 0.67 -30.05
N ASN A 361 7.63 1.15 -29.77
CA ASN A 361 8.78 0.89 -30.64
C ASN A 361 9.31 -0.56 -30.49
N GLY A 362 8.87 -1.28 -29.45
CA GLY A 362 9.07 -2.72 -29.32
C GLY A 362 8.30 -3.48 -30.39
N LYS A 363 9.00 -3.84 -31.46
CA LYS A 363 8.39 -4.51 -32.61
C LYS A 363 8.25 -6.02 -32.35
N ASP A 364 7.11 -6.54 -32.81
CA ASP A 364 6.76 -7.97 -32.96
C ASP A 364 7.84 -8.86 -33.59
#